data_AF-A0A7S0TVX6-F1
#
_entry.id   AF-A0A7S0TVX6-F1
#
_cell.length_a   1.000
_cell.length_b   1.000
_cell.length_c   1.000
_cell.angle_alpha   90.00
_cell.angle_beta   90.00
_cell.angle_gamma   90.00
#
_symmetry.space_group_name_H-M   'P 1'
#
loop_
_entity.id
_entity.type
_entity.pdbx_description
1 polymer ?
#
loop_
_entity_poly.entity_id
_entity_poly.type
_entity_poly.pdbx_seq_one_letter_code
_entity_poly.pdbx_strand_id
1 'polypeptide(L)'
;KKMALWVGNEFEGLSKLAIEGCDVELFIPMRGMIQSLNLSVATAVCLNEVCRQRATSDEPEEYALPEETQRKMAGALALKRRNYRRSRDSEKILARQEKTWNSVWARSNKPQGPRS
;
A
#
# COMPACT_ATOMS: atom_id res chain seq x y z
N LYS A 1 -9.84 9.27 22.37
CA LYS A 1 -11.12 8.87 21.71
C LYS A 1 -10.85 8.03 20.46
N LYS A 2 -11.58 6.91 20.30
CA LYS A 2 -11.52 6.06 19.10
C LYS A 2 -12.16 6.81 17.92
N MET A 3 -11.53 6.73 16.76
CA MET A 3 -12.08 7.31 15.52
C MET A 3 -11.64 6.48 14.32
N ALA A 4 -12.45 6.51 13.26
CA ALA A 4 -12.10 5.99 11.96
C ALA A 4 -12.12 7.14 10.95
N LEU A 5 -11.10 7.22 10.09
CA LEU A 5 -11.07 8.16 8.98
C LEU A 5 -11.50 7.42 7.72
N TRP A 6 -12.63 7.83 7.14
CA TRP A 6 -13.09 7.33 5.86
C TRP A 6 -12.52 8.20 4.76
N VAL A 7 -11.94 7.56 3.75
CA VAL A 7 -11.34 8.22 2.59
C VAL A 7 -11.95 7.60 1.35
N GLY A 8 -12.38 8.45 0.42
CA GLY A 8 -13.00 8.06 -0.84
C GLY A 8 -12.04 7.43 -1.83
N ASN A 9 -12.51 7.19 -3.06
CA ASN A 9 -11.64 6.85 -4.19
C ASN A 9 -11.16 8.11 -4.92
N GLU A 10 -10.21 7.97 -5.86
CA GLU A 10 -9.60 9.11 -6.55
C GLU A 10 -10.55 9.87 -7.49
N PHE A 11 -11.61 9.23 -7.97
CA PHE A 11 -12.48 9.78 -9.02
C PHE A 11 -13.73 10.45 -8.45
N GLU A 12 -14.45 9.72 -7.59
CA GLU A 12 -15.77 10.11 -7.08
C GLU A 12 -15.73 10.48 -5.60
N GLY A 13 -14.62 10.23 -4.89
CA GLY A 13 -14.55 10.45 -3.46
C GLY A 13 -15.38 9.44 -2.68
N LEU A 14 -16.03 9.88 -1.61
CA LEU A 14 -16.91 9.06 -0.78
C LEU A 14 -18.32 9.00 -1.39
N SER A 15 -18.95 7.83 -1.33
CA SER A 15 -20.36 7.70 -1.73
C SER A 15 -21.26 8.44 -0.75
N LYS A 16 -22.43 8.88 -1.21
CA LYS A 16 -23.43 9.55 -0.35
C LYS A 16 -23.80 8.71 0.88
N LEU A 17 -23.98 7.39 0.69
CA LEU A 17 -24.25 6.45 1.77
C LEU A 17 -23.11 6.42 2.82
N ALA A 18 -21.86 6.50 2.38
CA ALA A 18 -20.72 6.54 3.30
C ALA A 18 -20.68 7.86 4.09
N ILE A 19 -21.02 8.98 3.46
CA ILE A 19 -21.10 10.30 4.12
C ILE A 19 -22.24 10.30 5.15
N GLU A 20 -23.42 9.79 4.79
CA GLU A 20 -24.58 9.68 5.70
C GLU A 20 -24.30 8.81 6.92
N GLY A 21 -23.41 7.82 6.81
CA GLY A 21 -22.98 6.96 7.91
C GLY A 21 -21.86 7.55 8.78
N CYS A 22 -21.31 8.73 8.43
CA CYS A 22 -20.23 9.35 9.17
C CYS A 22 -20.76 10.36 10.20
N ASP A 23 -20.18 10.36 11.39
CA ASP A 23 -20.54 11.32 12.46
C ASP A 23 -20.12 12.76 12.11
N VAL A 24 -19.05 12.89 11.33
CA VAL A 24 -18.43 14.17 10.97
C VAL A 24 -17.98 14.14 9.53
N GLU A 25 -18.32 15.19 8.79
CA GLU A 25 -17.76 15.47 7.47
C GLU A 25 -16.60 16.47 7.59
N LEU A 26 -15.48 16.17 6.93
CA LEU A 26 -14.27 16.98 6.94
C LEU A 26 -13.94 17.46 5.53
N PHE A 27 -13.57 18.74 5.41
CA PHE A 27 -13.07 19.31 4.15
C PHE A 27 -11.73 20.00 4.37
N ILE A 28 -10.83 19.89 3.39
CA ILE A 28 -9.59 20.65 3.37
C ILE A 28 -9.86 21.93 2.55
N PRO A 29 -9.73 23.13 3.14
CA PRO A 29 -9.96 24.37 2.41
C PRO A 29 -8.99 24.50 1.22
N MET A 30 -9.53 24.48 0.00
CA MET A 30 -8.76 24.72 -1.21
C MET A 30 -8.68 26.22 -1.50
N ARG A 31 -7.50 26.70 -1.90
CA ARG A 31 -7.29 28.07 -2.37
C ARG A 31 -6.77 28.04 -3.80
N GLY A 32 -7.32 28.91 -4.66
CA GLY A 32 -6.95 29.01 -6.07
C GLY A 32 -7.83 28.15 -6.99
N MET A 33 -7.27 27.74 -8.13
CA MET A 33 -8.03 27.07 -9.21
C MET A 33 -8.22 25.56 -9.02
N ILE A 34 -7.60 24.97 -7.99
CA ILE A 34 -7.60 23.52 -7.79
C ILE A 34 -8.82 23.14 -6.94
N GLN A 35 -9.59 22.16 -7.42
CA GLN A 35 -10.83 21.72 -6.78
C GLN A 35 -10.62 20.64 -5.71
N SER A 36 -9.52 19.88 -5.78
CA SER A 36 -9.19 18.84 -4.80
C SER A 36 -7.68 18.55 -4.74
N LEU A 37 -7.23 17.99 -3.63
CA LEU A 37 -5.90 17.41 -3.53
C LEU A 37 -5.92 15.97 -4.05
N ASN A 38 -4.74 15.47 -4.42
CA ASN A 38 -4.57 14.03 -4.59
C ASN A 38 -5.00 13.29 -3.31
N LEU A 39 -5.68 12.16 -3.48
CA LEU A 39 -6.25 11.39 -2.38
C LEU A 39 -5.23 11.03 -1.29
N SER A 40 -4.02 10.61 -1.69
CA SER A 40 -2.95 10.27 -0.76
C SER A 40 -2.46 11.49 0.02
N VAL A 41 -2.42 12.65 -0.63
CA VAL A 41 -2.00 13.92 -0.02
C VAL A 41 -3.05 14.40 0.99
N ALA A 42 -4.33 14.39 0.61
CA ALA A 42 -5.43 14.72 1.54
C ALA A 42 -5.41 13.80 2.78
N THR A 43 -5.22 12.51 2.56
CA THR A 43 -5.12 11.51 3.64
C THR A 43 -3.94 11.80 4.57
N ALA A 44 -2.77 12.10 3.99
CA ALA A 44 -1.57 12.41 4.78
C ALA A 44 -1.76 13.67 5.64
N VAL A 45 -2.38 14.72 5.09
CA VAL A 45 -2.68 15.96 5.83
C VAL A 45 -3.60 15.67 7.02
N CYS A 46 -4.70 14.93 6.79
CA CYS A 46 -5.63 14.57 7.86
C CYS A 46 -4.98 13.72 8.95
N LEU A 47 -4.22 12.67 8.57
CA LEU A 47 -3.52 11.81 9.53
C LEU A 47 -2.46 12.57 10.32
N ASN A 48 -1.73 13.49 9.68
CA ASN A 48 -0.74 14.30 10.36
C ASN A 48 -1.37 15.17 11.44
N GLU A 49 -2.53 15.78 11.17
CA GLU A 49 -3.24 16.56 12.17
C GLU A 49 -3.78 15.69 13.32
N VAL A 50 -4.29 14.49 13.03
CA VAL A 50 -4.69 13.52 14.07
C VAL A 50 -3.49 13.15 14.95
N CYS A 51 -2.33 12.85 14.36
CA CYS A 51 -1.12 12.56 15.09
C CYS A 51 -0.67 13.75 15.95
N ARG A 52 -0.72 14.97 15.41
CA ARG A 52 -0.37 16.20 16.13
C ARG A 52 -1.26 16.40 17.36
N GLN A 53 -2.58 16.27 17.20
CA GLN A 53 -3.53 16.42 18.30
C GLN A 53 -3.34 15.35 19.39
N ARG A 54 -3.07 14.10 19.00
CA ARG A 54 -2.77 13.00 19.93
C ARG A 54 -1.43 13.16 20.64
N ALA A 55 -0.43 13.71 19.98
CA ALA A 55 0.87 13.99 20.59
C ALA A 55 0.80 15.13 21.62
N THR A 56 -0.13 16.07 21.43
CA THR A 56 -0.37 17.18 22.37
C THR A 56 -1.39 16.86 23.46
N SER A 57 -2.07 15.71 23.40
CA SER A 57 -3.02 15.33 24.44
C SER A 57 -2.28 14.66 25.60
N ASP A 58 -2.49 15.15 26.82
CA ASP A 58 -1.96 14.54 28.05
C ASP A 58 -2.62 13.20 28.42
N GLU A 59 -3.60 12.77 27.63
CA GLU A 59 -4.26 11.48 27.79
C GLU A 59 -3.28 10.34 27.47
N PRO A 60 -3.17 9.32 28.35
CA PRO A 60 -2.34 8.16 28.09
C PRO A 60 -2.75 7.50 26.77
N GLU A 61 -1.77 6.89 26.08
CA GLU A 61 -1.97 6.23 24.79
C GLU A 61 -2.85 4.96 24.94
N GLU A 62 -4.16 5.17 25.09
CA GLU A 62 -5.21 4.16 25.34
C GLU A 62 -5.27 3.08 24.24
N TYR A 63 -4.62 3.34 23.10
CA TYR A 63 -4.63 2.48 21.91
C TYR A 63 -3.40 1.58 21.80
N ALA A 64 -2.49 1.60 22.78
CA ALA A 64 -1.37 0.68 22.81
C ALA A 64 -1.88 -0.77 22.92
N LEU A 65 -1.56 -1.58 21.92
CA LEU A 65 -1.85 -3.01 21.97
C LEU A 65 -1.08 -3.64 23.15
N PRO A 66 -1.63 -4.66 23.83
CA PRO A 66 -0.89 -5.41 24.84
C PRO A 66 0.44 -5.92 24.27
N GLU A 67 1.50 -5.92 25.08
CA GLU A 67 2.86 -6.26 24.64
C GLU A 67 2.91 -7.65 23.96
N GLU A 68 2.14 -8.61 24.46
CA GLU A 68 2.02 -9.93 23.84
C GLU A 68 1.47 -9.86 22.41
N THR A 69 0.45 -9.05 22.17
CA THR A 69 -0.15 -8.83 20.84
C THR A 69 0.82 -8.10 19.93
N GLN A 70 1.52 -7.08 20.44
CA GLN A 70 2.56 -6.38 19.68
C GLN A 70 3.64 -7.37 19.21
N ARG A 71 4.12 -8.25 20.10
CA ARG A 71 5.14 -9.26 19.79
C ARG A 71 4.64 -10.28 18.76
N LYS A 72 3.40 -10.75 18.88
CA LYS A 72 2.77 -11.67 17.90
C LYS A 72 2.66 -11.01 16.52
N MET A 73 2.18 -9.77 16.45
CA MET A 73 2.05 -9.03 15.18
C MET A 73 3.40 -8.73 14.54
N ALA A 74 4.40 -8.31 15.33
CA ALA A 74 5.76 -8.09 14.84
C ALA A 74 6.36 -9.37 14.24
N GLY A 75 6.19 -10.51 14.92
CA GLY A 75 6.60 -11.83 14.40
C GLY A 75 5.89 -12.20 13.11
N ALA A 76 4.57 -12.04 13.05
CA ALA A 76 3.77 -12.31 11.85
C ALA A 76 4.21 -11.44 10.65
N LEU A 77 4.44 -10.14 10.88
CA LEU A 77 4.91 -9.21 9.85
C LEU A 77 6.32 -9.56 9.34
N ALA A 78 7.22 -9.95 10.24
CA ALA A 78 8.57 -10.39 9.87
C ALA A 78 8.53 -11.66 9.00
N LEU A 79 7.70 -12.64 9.37
CA LEU A 79 7.49 -13.86 8.60
C LEU A 79 6.88 -13.57 7.22
N LYS A 80 5.85 -12.72 7.16
CA LYS A 80 5.20 -12.31 5.91
C LYS A 80 6.18 -11.63 4.96
N ARG A 81 7.01 -10.69 5.46
CA ARG A 81 8.07 -10.04 4.69
C ARG A 81 9.10 -11.02 4.15
N ARG A 82 9.54 -11.98 4.97
CA ARG A 82 10.52 -13.01 4.57
C ARG A 82 9.97 -13.91 3.46
N ASN A 83 8.72 -14.36 3.59
CA ASN A 83 8.07 -15.22 2.60
C ASN A 83 7.87 -14.49 1.27
N TYR A 84 7.41 -13.24 1.31
CA TYR A 84 7.27 -12.42 0.11
C TYR A 84 8.60 -12.23 -0.64
N ARG A 85 9.69 -11.96 0.09
CA ARG A 85 11.03 -11.82 -0.50
C ARG A 85 11.47 -13.12 -1.20
N ARG A 86 11.31 -14.27 -0.53
CA ARG A 86 11.64 -15.58 -1.12
C ARG A 86 10.85 -15.87 -2.39
N SER A 87 9.54 -15.63 -2.39
CA SER A 87 8.69 -15.81 -3.58
C SER A 87 9.19 -14.99 -4.77
N ARG A 88 9.47 -13.70 -4.54
CA ARG A 88 10.03 -12.81 -5.57
C ARG A 88 11.38 -13.29 -6.13
N ASP A 89 12.26 -13.79 -5.27
CA ASP A 89 13.57 -14.27 -5.70
C ASP A 89 13.45 -15.58 -6.49
N SER A 90 12.55 -16.48 -6.09
CA SER A 90 12.21 -17.70 -6.84
C SER A 90 11.65 -17.37 -8.23
N GLU A 91 10.69 -16.45 -8.33
CA GLU A 91 10.13 -15.99 -9.61
C GLU A 91 11.20 -15.39 -10.53
N LYS A 92 12.14 -14.60 -9.99
CA LYS A 92 13.26 -14.05 -10.77
C LYS A 92 14.21 -15.13 -11.27
N ILE A 93 14.50 -16.15 -10.44
CA ILE A 93 15.35 -17.28 -10.84
C ILE A 93 14.70 -18.04 -11.99
N LEU A 94 13.40 -18.35 -11.87
CA LEU A 94 12.65 -19.05 -12.92
C LEU A 94 12.60 -18.23 -14.21
N ALA A 95 12.28 -16.93 -14.14
CA ALA A 95 12.27 -16.04 -15.30
C ALA A 95 13.66 -15.92 -15.97
N ARG A 96 14.75 -15.98 -15.18
CA ARG A 96 16.12 -15.99 -15.71
C ARG A 96 16.43 -17.31 -16.41
N GLN A 97 16.06 -18.44 -15.80
CA GLN A 97 16.25 -19.77 -16.38
C GLN A 97 15.47 -19.93 -17.68
N GLU A 98 14.22 -19.46 -17.73
CA GLU A 98 13.37 -19.49 -18.93
C GLU A 98 13.98 -18.67 -20.07
N LYS A 99 14.48 -17.46 -19.78
CA LYS A 99 15.21 -16.64 -20.78
C LYS A 99 16.47 -17.35 -21.29
N THR A 100 17.25 -17.96 -20.39
CA THR A 100 18.44 -18.73 -20.79
C THR A 100 18.07 -19.92 -21.66
N TRP A 101 17.04 -20.68 -21.26
CA TRP A 101 16.55 -21.85 -22.00
C TRP A 101 16.06 -21.48 -23.40
N ASN A 102 15.22 -20.45 -23.52
CA ASN A 102 14.72 -19.96 -24.81
C ASN A 102 15.85 -19.49 -25.73
N SER A 103 16.90 -18.87 -25.17
CA SER A 103 18.07 -18.44 -25.94
C SER A 103 18.96 -19.60 -26.40
N VAL A 104 19.05 -20.68 -25.62
CA VAL A 104 19.77 -21.91 -26.00
C VAL A 104 18.99 -22.64 -27.09
N TRP A 105 17.69 -22.85 -26.89
CA TRP A 105 16.81 -23.52 -27.86
C TRP A 105 16.79 -22.81 -29.22
N ALA A 106 16.67 -21.47 -29.23
CA ALA A 106 16.71 -20.67 -30.45
C ALA A 106 18.04 -20.76 -31.22
N ARG A 107 19.16 -21.07 -30.54
CA ARG A 107 20.45 -21.30 -31.19
C ARG A 107 20.57 -22.70 -31.78
N SER A 108 20.03 -23.71 -31.10
CA SER A 108 20.07 -25.11 -31.56
C SER A 108 19.12 -25.40 -32.72
N ASN A 109 17.98 -24.70 -32.81
CA ASN A 109 16.97 -24.91 -33.85
C ASN A 109 17.01 -23.86 -34.98
N LYS A 110 18.17 -23.26 -35.26
CA LYS A 110 18.29 -22.38 -36.44
C LYS A 110 18.12 -23.21 -37.73
N PRO A 111 17.20 -22.86 -38.63
CA PRO A 111 17.09 -23.53 -39.93
C PRO A 111 18.40 -23.33 -40.69
N GLN A 112 19.03 -24.43 -41.12
CA GLN A 112 20.16 -24.32 -42.04
C GLN A 112 19.61 -23.82 -43.38
N GLY A 113 20.06 -22.62 -43.79
CA GLY A 113 19.68 -22.04 -45.07
C GLY A 113 19.99 -22.99 -46.22
N PRO A 114 19.34 -22.81 -47.39
CA PRO A 114 19.52 -23.71 -48.53
C PRO A 114 21.00 -23.75 -48.91
N ARG A 115 21.57 -24.97 -48.96
CA ARG A 115 22.92 -25.19 -49.50
C ARG A 115 22.85 -24.96 -51.01
N SER A 116 23.48 -23.89 -51.45
CA SER A 116 23.75 -23.58 -52.87
C SER A 116 24.68 -24.61 -53.49
#